data_AF-A0A059GBY9-F1
#
_entry.id   AF-A0A059GBY9-F1
#
_cell.length_a   1.000
_cell.length_b   1.000
_cell.length_c   1.000
_cell.angle_alpha   90.00
_cell.angle_beta   90.00
_cell.angle_gamma   90.00
#
_symmetry.space_group_name_H-M   'P 1'
#
loop_
_entity.id
_entity.type
_entity.pdbx_description
1 polymer ?
#
loop_
_entity_poly.entity_id
_entity_poly.type
_entity_poly.pdbx_seq_one_letter_code
_entity_poly.pdbx_strand_id
1 'polypeptide(L)'
;MTAPSEPLAPMQRLARVVRFGIVGVAATLTHAAILWLLAERLGMRASLATLLGFLTAFSVSYLGHYHFTFGSRVPHHQALPGFAFAAITGAVLNVLIFVIMTDVFRANLWLAFATTIVTIPPVVFMLSKGLAFERAPDGPKRRDYRLLAAPVIFFALTAAYTLIFHYQLPYHDHWDIVPLWDAAQAGTLKPADLFVQHGSHWHASGYIVMLATAELTGMAHWPDVCISLLLAAFGFVALFEILRRTLDELGEGRSLLRVTAAAAFIYFSLDQAANWLWGWQVAIFASMTGVVWCIALLMRPGLNWARMGLAAIAATVAIYGFATAWCLLPVGLFLIALAPVTTRQRRALAGFTWTLLFAAFFLHYSATRGNYGDTMLPHGNALETMLGVGHYLANYAASAVARIYKPASLLVAAAAVGALGTIAGLSWMHFRKSLAAYRGLVALLAFSLGAGLLTALGRWQAFGPEQAFANRYITLSNYAWLSVIVAGLILLPKLGAKMRILFVLALCGYVLAKSVNDTSAINTARLAMRVNAAGCELTLAAPDVPADALATISAPQQHIAPRLTLLAARDASLFRPDAIKRCREKQPHK
;
A
#
# COMPACT_ATOMS: atom_id res chain seq x y z
N MET A 1 -4.57 -9.31 -44.33
CA MET A 1 -4.37 -7.86 -44.14
C MET A 1 -5.72 -7.19 -44.27
N THR A 2 -6.43 -6.99 -43.16
CA THR A 2 -7.64 -6.16 -43.12
C THR A 2 -7.21 -4.74 -42.74
N ALA A 3 -7.72 -3.75 -43.46
CA ALA A 3 -7.32 -2.35 -43.33
C ALA A 3 -7.46 -1.85 -41.87
N PRO A 4 -6.58 -0.95 -41.39
CA PRO A 4 -6.80 -0.26 -40.13
C PRO A 4 -8.15 0.46 -40.22
N SER A 5 -9.02 0.30 -39.23
CA SER A 5 -10.27 1.06 -39.18
C SER A 5 -9.94 2.56 -39.27
N GLU A 6 -10.44 3.24 -40.29
CA GLU A 6 -10.21 4.67 -40.48
C GLU A 6 -10.50 5.43 -39.18
N PRO A 7 -9.63 6.38 -38.78
CA PRO A 7 -9.92 7.24 -37.64
C PRO A 7 -11.21 8.00 -37.91
N LEU A 8 -12.24 7.76 -37.08
CA LEU A 8 -13.53 8.45 -37.14
C LEU A 8 -13.34 9.95 -37.36
N ALA A 9 -14.10 10.50 -38.31
CA ALA A 9 -14.10 11.92 -38.61
C ALA A 9 -14.34 12.76 -37.33
N PRO A 10 -13.75 13.95 -37.20
CA PRO A 10 -13.87 14.79 -35.99
C PRO A 10 -15.31 14.98 -35.52
N MET A 11 -16.26 15.15 -36.45
CA MET A 11 -17.69 15.28 -36.15
C MET A 11 -18.30 14.04 -35.49
N GLN A 12 -17.88 12.84 -35.90
CA GLN A 12 -18.36 11.58 -35.31
C GLN A 12 -17.82 11.38 -33.89
N ARG A 13 -16.61 11.89 -33.59
CA ARG A 13 -16.05 11.87 -32.23
C ARG A 13 -16.79 12.84 -31.32
N LEU A 14 -17.05 14.06 -31.79
CA LEU A 14 -17.82 15.05 -31.05
C LEU A 14 -19.23 14.55 -30.73
N ALA A 15 -19.92 13.96 -31.71
CA ALA A 15 -21.24 13.39 -31.51
C ALA A 15 -21.27 12.31 -30.42
N ARG A 16 -20.25 11.45 -30.31
CA ARG A 16 -20.18 10.45 -29.24
C ARG A 16 -19.95 11.07 -27.86
N VAL A 17 -19.13 12.11 -27.76
CA VAL A 17 -18.91 12.82 -26.48
C VAL A 17 -20.23 13.48 -26.04
N VAL A 18 -20.95 14.12 -26.95
CA VAL A 18 -22.27 14.71 -26.67
C VAL A 18 -23.27 13.63 -26.21
N ARG A 19 -23.37 12.51 -26.93
CA ARG A 19 -24.23 11.38 -26.53
C ARG A 19 -23.86 10.81 -25.16
N PHE A 20 -22.56 10.72 -24.87
CA PHE A 20 -22.09 10.28 -23.56
C PHE A 20 -22.55 11.25 -22.46
N GLY A 21 -22.44 12.56 -22.68
CA GLY A 21 -22.96 13.59 -21.78
C GLY A 21 -24.47 13.48 -21.55
N ILE A 22 -25.26 13.31 -22.62
CA ILE A 22 -26.73 13.15 -22.53
C ILE A 22 -27.10 11.95 -21.66
N VAL A 23 -26.47 10.79 -21.90
CA VAL A 23 -26.72 9.58 -21.11
C VAL A 23 -26.33 9.78 -19.63
N GLY A 24 -25.22 10.49 -19.38
CA GLY A 24 -24.79 10.84 -18.03
C GLY A 24 -25.83 11.70 -17.30
N VAL A 25 -26.30 12.79 -17.93
CA VAL A 25 -27.34 13.66 -17.37
C VAL A 25 -28.64 12.88 -17.12
N ALA A 26 -29.07 12.05 -18.06
CA ALA A 26 -30.26 11.21 -17.89
C ALA A 26 -30.14 10.25 -16.70
N ALA A 27 -28.97 9.62 -16.51
CA ALA A 27 -28.71 8.76 -15.37
C ALA A 27 -28.73 9.54 -14.04
N THR A 28 -28.13 10.73 -13.99
CA THR A 28 -28.17 11.60 -12.80
C THR A 28 -29.61 12.02 -12.44
N LEU A 29 -30.40 12.44 -13.44
CA LEU A 29 -31.81 12.78 -13.23
C LEU A 29 -32.62 11.58 -12.77
N THR A 30 -32.35 10.39 -13.30
CA THR A 30 -32.99 9.14 -12.85
C THR A 30 -32.63 8.84 -11.40
N HIS A 31 -31.36 8.97 -11.01
CA HIS A 31 -30.95 8.80 -9.61
C HIS A 31 -31.73 9.75 -8.70
N ALA A 32 -31.74 11.04 -9.03
CA ALA A 32 -32.41 12.07 -8.24
C ALA A 32 -33.92 11.82 -8.13
N ALA A 33 -34.58 11.44 -9.23
CA ALA A 33 -36.00 11.15 -9.26
C ALA A 33 -36.36 9.92 -8.40
N ILE A 34 -35.58 8.84 -8.50
CA ILE A 34 -35.79 7.63 -7.68
C ILE A 34 -35.52 7.92 -6.21
N LEU A 35 -34.45 8.65 -5.90
CA LEU A 35 -34.14 9.04 -4.53
C LEU A 35 -35.27 9.88 -3.93
N TRP A 36 -35.73 10.91 -4.65
CA TRP A 36 -36.84 11.76 -4.23
C TRP A 36 -38.14 10.97 -4.02
N LEU A 37 -38.51 10.11 -4.97
CA LEU A 37 -39.72 9.29 -4.87
C LEU A 37 -39.65 8.34 -3.67
N LEU A 38 -38.56 7.59 -3.52
CA LEU A 38 -38.47 6.56 -2.49
C LEU A 38 -38.26 7.17 -1.09
N ALA A 39 -37.40 8.19 -0.96
CA ALA A 39 -37.10 8.80 0.33
C ALA A 39 -38.19 9.77 0.79
N GLU A 40 -38.66 10.69 -0.09
CA GLU A 40 -39.59 11.73 0.32
C GLU A 40 -41.06 11.34 0.14
N ARG A 41 -41.43 10.64 -0.94
CA ARG A 41 -42.85 10.29 -1.18
C ARG A 41 -43.27 9.01 -0.50
N LEU A 42 -42.40 8.01 -0.44
CA LEU A 42 -42.70 6.69 0.13
C LEU A 42 -42.13 6.48 1.54
N GLY A 43 -41.42 7.47 2.10
CA GLY A 43 -40.88 7.42 3.46
C GLY A 43 -39.81 6.35 3.68
N MET A 44 -39.20 5.84 2.61
CA MET A 44 -38.16 4.82 2.71
C MET A 44 -36.86 5.44 3.26
N ARG A 45 -36.09 4.66 4.02
CA ARG A 45 -34.80 5.12 4.56
C ARG A 45 -33.90 5.63 3.43
N ALA A 46 -33.35 6.83 3.59
CA ALA A 46 -32.53 7.51 2.59
C ALA A 46 -31.35 6.65 2.08
N SER A 47 -30.74 5.84 2.96
CA SER A 47 -29.67 4.91 2.60
C SER A 47 -30.11 3.81 1.63
N LEU A 48 -31.33 3.30 1.77
CA LEU A 48 -31.88 2.29 0.84
C LEU A 48 -32.36 2.97 -0.45
N ALA A 49 -32.94 4.16 -0.35
CA ALA A 49 -33.40 4.95 -1.49
C ALA A 49 -32.24 5.34 -2.42
N THR A 50 -31.11 5.78 -1.86
CA THR A 50 -29.93 6.14 -2.67
C THR A 50 -29.28 4.92 -3.32
N LEU A 51 -29.28 3.76 -2.65
CA LEU A 51 -28.77 2.51 -3.25
C LEU A 51 -29.61 2.10 -4.46
N LEU A 52 -30.94 2.08 -4.32
CA LEU A 52 -31.85 1.73 -5.42
C LEU A 52 -31.79 2.77 -6.55
N GLY A 53 -31.70 4.06 -6.22
CA GLY A 53 -31.48 5.13 -7.18
C GLY A 53 -30.16 4.95 -7.96
N PHE A 54 -29.08 4.58 -7.29
CA PHE A 54 -27.79 4.30 -7.91
C PHE A 54 -27.85 3.09 -8.85
N LEU A 55 -28.43 1.96 -8.42
CA LEU A 55 -28.55 0.76 -9.26
C LEU A 55 -29.39 1.02 -10.52
N THR A 56 -30.46 1.80 -10.37
CA THR A 56 -31.33 2.20 -11.49
C THR A 56 -30.58 3.12 -12.46
N ALA A 57 -29.93 4.16 -11.95
CA ALA A 57 -29.13 5.09 -12.75
C ALA A 57 -27.94 4.40 -13.44
N PHE A 58 -27.27 3.47 -12.77
CA PHE A 58 -26.21 2.65 -13.35
C PHE A 58 -26.72 1.81 -14.52
N SER A 59 -27.91 1.22 -14.38
CA SER A 59 -28.55 0.43 -15.45
C SER A 59 -28.93 1.30 -16.65
N VAL A 60 -29.51 2.47 -16.40
CA VAL A 60 -29.81 3.47 -17.45
C VAL A 60 -28.54 3.93 -18.16
N SER A 61 -27.48 4.23 -17.40
CA SER A 61 -26.19 4.64 -17.96
C SER A 61 -25.56 3.52 -18.80
N TYR A 62 -25.55 2.29 -18.30
CA TYR A 62 -25.00 1.13 -19.03
C TYR A 62 -25.73 0.90 -20.35
N LEU A 63 -27.07 0.81 -20.32
CA LEU A 63 -27.87 0.55 -21.51
C LEU A 63 -27.82 1.72 -22.50
N GLY A 64 -27.86 2.96 -21.99
CA GLY A 64 -27.71 4.17 -22.80
C GLY A 64 -26.34 4.23 -23.48
N HIS A 65 -25.26 3.87 -22.79
CA HIS A 65 -23.94 3.81 -23.42
C HIS A 65 -23.83 2.65 -24.41
N TYR A 66 -24.38 1.48 -24.08
CA TYR A 66 -24.35 0.30 -24.93
C TYR A 66 -25.11 0.52 -26.25
N HIS A 67 -26.36 0.98 -26.20
CA HIS A 67 -27.22 1.12 -27.38
C HIS A 67 -27.06 2.46 -28.11
N PHE A 68 -26.88 3.58 -27.39
CA PHE A 68 -26.94 4.92 -27.98
C PHE A 68 -25.57 5.59 -28.14
N THR A 69 -24.71 5.53 -27.12
CA THR A 69 -23.39 6.20 -27.18
C THR A 69 -22.41 5.45 -28.08
N PHE A 70 -22.25 4.14 -27.86
CA PHE A 70 -21.25 3.33 -28.53
C PHE A 70 -21.82 2.34 -29.56
N GLY A 71 -23.13 2.05 -29.52
CA GLY A 71 -23.76 1.09 -30.44
C GLY A 71 -23.11 -0.29 -30.40
N SER A 72 -22.72 -0.75 -29.22
CA SER A 72 -21.95 -1.97 -29.03
C SER A 72 -22.76 -3.22 -29.37
N ARG A 73 -22.08 -4.22 -29.96
CA ARG A 73 -22.61 -5.58 -30.15
C ARG A 73 -21.90 -6.62 -29.27
N VAL A 74 -21.07 -6.16 -28.34
CA VAL A 74 -20.32 -7.03 -27.43
C VAL A 74 -21.29 -7.71 -26.47
N PRO A 75 -21.27 -9.04 -26.28
CA PRO A 75 -22.18 -9.70 -25.35
C PRO A 75 -22.15 -9.06 -23.95
N HIS A 76 -23.32 -8.89 -23.32
CA HIS A 76 -23.45 -8.15 -22.06
C HIS A 76 -22.56 -8.68 -20.93
N HIS A 77 -22.42 -10.00 -20.81
CA HIS A 77 -21.53 -10.63 -19.82
C HIS A 77 -20.05 -10.23 -19.98
N GLN A 78 -19.67 -9.70 -21.14
CA GLN A 78 -18.31 -9.24 -21.43
C GLN A 78 -18.19 -7.71 -21.39
N ALA A 79 -19.26 -6.98 -21.71
CA ALA A 79 -19.31 -5.52 -21.67
C ALA A 79 -19.55 -4.96 -20.25
N LEU A 80 -20.45 -5.59 -19.49
CA LEU A 80 -20.87 -5.13 -18.16
C LEU A 80 -19.71 -5.02 -17.16
N PRO A 81 -18.78 -5.99 -17.03
CA PRO A 81 -17.66 -5.87 -16.10
C PRO A 81 -16.72 -4.70 -16.44
N GLY A 82 -16.51 -4.44 -17.73
CA GLY A 82 -15.69 -3.30 -18.19
C GLY A 82 -16.34 -1.95 -17.89
N PHE A 83 -17.67 -1.87 -18.02
CA PHE A 83 -18.42 -0.66 -17.71
C PHE A 83 -18.52 -0.41 -16.20
N ALA A 84 -18.83 -1.46 -15.43
CA ALA A 84 -18.83 -1.42 -13.97
C ALA A 84 -17.49 -0.91 -13.43
N PHE A 85 -16.38 -1.39 -14.01
CA PHE A 85 -15.07 -0.90 -13.67
C PHE A 85 -14.88 0.61 -13.98
N ALA A 86 -15.30 1.07 -15.16
CA ALA A 86 -15.21 2.48 -15.51
C ALA A 86 -16.02 3.36 -14.54
N ALA A 87 -17.23 2.93 -14.17
CA ALA A 87 -18.10 3.64 -13.24
C ALA A 87 -17.52 3.67 -11.81
N ILE A 88 -17.02 2.54 -11.30
CA ILE A 88 -16.37 2.49 -9.98
C ILE A 88 -15.13 3.39 -9.96
N THR A 89 -14.30 3.35 -11.02
CA THR A 89 -13.14 4.25 -11.14
C THR A 89 -13.55 5.72 -11.05
N GLY A 90 -14.64 6.09 -11.75
CA GLY A 90 -15.19 7.44 -11.67
C GLY A 90 -15.65 7.81 -10.27
N ALA A 91 -16.43 6.95 -9.60
CA ALA A 91 -16.91 7.20 -8.25
C ALA A 91 -15.77 7.36 -7.23
N VAL A 92 -14.74 6.54 -7.37
CA VAL A 92 -13.56 6.58 -6.51
C VAL A 92 -12.70 7.82 -6.77
N LEU A 93 -12.49 8.19 -8.03
CA LEU A 93 -11.82 9.46 -8.37
C LEU A 93 -12.58 10.67 -7.84
N ASN A 94 -13.93 10.64 -7.85
CA ASN A 94 -14.74 11.70 -7.26
C ASN A 94 -14.41 11.89 -5.78
N VAL A 95 -14.42 10.81 -4.99
CA VAL A 95 -14.06 10.89 -3.56
C VAL A 95 -12.63 11.40 -3.37
N LEU A 96 -11.67 10.87 -4.13
CA LEU A 96 -10.27 11.28 -4.01
C LEU A 96 -10.06 12.75 -4.35
N ILE A 97 -10.67 13.25 -5.42
CA ILE A 97 -10.55 14.66 -5.80
C ILE A 97 -11.06 15.55 -4.68
N PHE A 98 -12.24 15.24 -4.11
CA PHE A 98 -12.77 16.01 -2.98
C PHE A 98 -11.83 15.96 -1.78
N VAL A 99 -11.45 14.77 -1.31
CA VAL A 99 -10.55 14.64 -0.15
C VAL A 99 -9.22 15.38 -0.37
N ILE A 100 -8.59 15.20 -1.53
CA ILE A 100 -7.32 15.86 -1.86
C ILE A 100 -7.50 17.38 -1.92
N MET A 101 -8.58 17.87 -2.54
CA MET A 101 -8.73 19.31 -2.71
C MET A 101 -9.23 19.99 -1.43
N THR A 102 -10.25 19.46 -0.75
CA THR A 102 -10.86 20.11 0.41
C THR A 102 -10.14 19.81 1.71
N ASP A 103 -9.69 18.58 1.93
CA ASP A 103 -9.19 18.15 3.24
C ASP A 103 -7.67 18.27 3.31
N VAL A 104 -7.00 17.99 2.19
CA VAL A 104 -5.53 18.03 2.08
C VAL A 104 -5.04 19.40 1.65
N PHE A 105 -5.43 19.88 0.46
CA PHE A 105 -5.02 21.20 -0.05
C PHE A 105 -5.83 22.36 0.53
N ARG A 106 -6.92 22.08 1.25
CA ARG A 106 -7.81 23.12 1.82
C ARG A 106 -8.35 24.10 0.78
N ALA A 107 -8.48 23.65 -0.47
CA ALA A 107 -9.11 24.39 -1.54
C ALA A 107 -10.62 24.52 -1.31
N ASN A 108 -11.22 25.55 -1.94
CA ASN A 108 -12.66 25.74 -1.89
C ASN A 108 -13.40 24.55 -2.53
N LEU A 109 -14.51 24.15 -1.91
CA LEU A 109 -15.44 23.13 -2.38
C LEU A 109 -15.78 23.25 -3.89
N TRP A 110 -16.00 24.46 -4.38
CA TRP A 110 -16.35 24.70 -5.79
C TRP A 110 -15.20 24.36 -6.75
N LEU A 111 -13.95 24.53 -6.32
CA LEU A 111 -12.79 24.15 -7.12
C LEU A 111 -12.66 22.62 -7.19
N ALA A 112 -12.95 21.92 -6.08
CA ALA A 112 -13.01 20.46 -6.07
C ALA A 112 -14.12 19.93 -6.99
N PHE A 113 -15.31 20.53 -6.91
CA PHE A 113 -16.44 20.20 -7.77
C PHE A 113 -16.15 20.45 -9.26
N ALA A 114 -15.57 21.62 -9.61
CA ALA A 114 -15.19 21.93 -10.98
C ALA A 114 -14.16 20.94 -11.54
N THR A 115 -13.16 20.57 -10.72
CA THR A 115 -12.16 19.57 -11.09
C THR A 115 -12.82 18.22 -11.36
N THR A 116 -13.72 17.76 -10.50
CA THR A 116 -14.49 16.53 -10.71
C THR A 116 -15.26 16.55 -12.04
N ILE A 117 -15.98 17.62 -12.35
CA ILE A 117 -16.76 17.77 -13.59
C ILE A 117 -15.88 17.70 -14.83
N VAL A 118 -14.70 18.31 -14.78
CA VAL A 118 -13.79 18.34 -15.94
C VAL A 118 -13.04 17.02 -16.11
N THR A 119 -12.68 16.34 -15.02
CA THR A 119 -11.72 15.23 -15.07
C THR A 119 -12.38 13.87 -15.21
N ILE A 120 -13.50 13.63 -14.51
CA ILE A 120 -14.09 12.29 -14.42
C ILE A 120 -14.77 11.84 -15.71
N PRO A 121 -15.61 12.65 -16.39
CA PRO A 121 -16.29 12.21 -17.60
C PRO A 121 -15.33 11.77 -18.72
N PRO A 122 -14.22 12.47 -19.01
CA PRO A 122 -13.21 11.98 -19.96
C PRO A 122 -12.61 10.64 -19.57
N VAL A 123 -12.27 10.44 -18.30
CA VAL A 123 -11.70 9.17 -17.81
C VAL A 123 -12.71 8.02 -17.97
N VAL A 124 -13.95 8.21 -17.51
CA VAL A 124 -15.00 7.19 -17.61
C VAL A 124 -15.35 6.91 -19.07
N PHE A 125 -15.35 7.93 -19.94
CA PHE A 125 -15.53 7.76 -21.38
C PHE A 125 -14.43 6.89 -22.00
N MET A 126 -13.15 7.22 -21.72
CA MET A 126 -12.01 6.48 -22.25
C MET A 126 -12.00 5.03 -21.77
N LEU A 127 -12.31 4.79 -20.49
CA LEU A 127 -12.42 3.46 -19.92
C LEU A 127 -13.60 2.69 -20.52
N SER A 128 -14.79 3.29 -20.59
CA SER A 128 -15.99 2.65 -21.15
C SER A 128 -15.79 2.26 -22.61
N LYS A 129 -15.21 3.17 -23.40
CA LYS A 129 -14.82 2.91 -24.80
C LYS A 129 -13.83 1.76 -24.89
N GLY A 130 -12.75 1.81 -24.09
CA GLY A 130 -11.65 0.85 -24.14
C GLY A 130 -11.96 -0.54 -23.58
N LEU A 131 -12.85 -0.64 -22.60
CA LEU A 131 -13.05 -1.83 -21.78
C LEU A 131 -14.41 -2.49 -21.91
N ALA A 132 -15.45 -1.70 -22.19
CA ALA A 132 -16.82 -2.18 -22.19
C ALA A 132 -17.38 -2.35 -23.59
N PHE A 133 -17.17 -1.36 -24.48
CA PHE A 133 -18.02 -1.21 -25.65
C PHE A 133 -17.30 -1.31 -27.01
N GLU A 134 -16.00 -1.04 -27.12
CA GLU A 134 -15.25 -1.29 -28.36
C GLU A 134 -14.31 -2.51 -28.21
N ARG A 135 -14.58 -3.57 -28.99
CA ARG A 135 -13.64 -4.66 -29.23
C ARG A 135 -13.17 -4.63 -30.69
N ALA A 136 -11.85 -4.58 -30.89
CA ALA A 136 -11.29 -4.83 -32.21
C ALA A 136 -11.33 -6.35 -32.50
N PRO A 137 -11.84 -6.78 -33.66
CA PRO A 137 -11.83 -8.20 -34.05
C PRO A 137 -10.40 -8.76 -34.21
N ASP A 138 -9.46 -8.00 -34.79
CA ASP A 138 -8.13 -8.52 -35.21
C ASP A 138 -6.94 -7.54 -35.03
N GLY A 139 -7.00 -6.61 -34.07
CA GLY A 139 -5.92 -5.64 -33.81
C GLY A 139 -4.79 -6.16 -32.89
N PRO A 140 -3.60 -5.52 -32.85
CA PRO A 140 -2.51 -5.92 -31.96
C PRO A 140 -3.01 -6.02 -30.51
N LYS A 141 -2.58 -7.06 -29.77
CA LYS A 141 -3.02 -7.38 -28.39
C LYS A 141 -3.24 -6.10 -27.58
N ARG A 142 -4.50 -5.66 -27.48
CA ARG A 142 -4.87 -4.40 -26.82
C ARG A 142 -4.44 -4.48 -25.35
N ARG A 143 -3.98 -3.36 -24.76
CA ARG A 143 -3.75 -3.27 -23.30
C ARG A 143 -5.02 -3.73 -22.59
N ASP A 144 -4.95 -4.84 -21.87
CA ASP A 144 -6.09 -5.34 -21.09
C ASP A 144 -6.22 -4.46 -19.85
N TYR A 145 -6.92 -3.33 -19.96
CA TYR A 145 -7.07 -2.39 -18.84
C TYR A 145 -7.84 -3.02 -17.65
N ARG A 146 -8.45 -4.22 -17.81
CA ARG A 146 -9.00 -4.99 -16.69
C ARG A 146 -7.92 -5.36 -15.67
N LEU A 147 -6.65 -5.44 -16.11
CA LEU A 147 -5.50 -5.65 -15.23
C LEU A 147 -5.28 -4.49 -14.27
N LEU A 148 -5.67 -3.28 -14.64
CA LEU A 148 -5.59 -2.11 -13.76
C LEU A 148 -6.76 -2.03 -12.79
N ALA A 149 -7.78 -2.88 -12.96
CA ALA A 149 -9.04 -2.65 -12.30
C ALA A 149 -8.98 -2.78 -10.78
N ALA A 150 -8.57 -3.95 -10.32
CA ALA A 150 -8.36 -4.20 -8.91
C ALA A 150 -7.29 -3.28 -8.30
N PRO A 151 -6.09 -3.10 -8.90
CA PRO A 151 -5.10 -2.15 -8.38
C PRO A 151 -5.62 -0.74 -8.16
N VAL A 152 -6.32 -0.16 -9.13
CA VAL A 152 -6.86 1.21 -9.02
C VAL A 152 -7.92 1.29 -7.93
N ILE A 153 -8.85 0.33 -7.87
CA ILE A 153 -9.91 0.31 -6.86
C ILE A 153 -9.31 0.22 -5.46
N PHE A 154 -8.45 -0.76 -5.20
CA PHE A 154 -7.87 -0.95 -3.88
C PHE A 154 -6.94 0.20 -3.49
N PHE A 155 -6.08 0.67 -4.40
CA PHE A 155 -5.23 1.83 -4.15
C PHE A 155 -6.06 3.04 -3.72
N ALA A 156 -7.15 3.31 -4.42
CA ALA A 156 -7.90 4.51 -4.19
C ALA A 156 -8.87 4.43 -2.99
N LEU A 157 -9.36 3.24 -2.63
CA LEU A 157 -9.99 3.01 -1.32
C LEU A 157 -8.99 3.27 -0.18
N THR A 158 -7.76 2.77 -0.32
CA THR A 158 -6.69 2.97 0.66
C THR A 158 -6.25 4.43 0.72
N ALA A 159 -6.12 5.10 -0.41
CA ALA A 159 -5.82 6.52 -0.46
C ALA A 159 -6.92 7.36 0.19
N ALA A 160 -8.20 7.06 -0.06
CA ALA A 160 -9.30 7.76 0.61
C ALA A 160 -9.24 7.55 2.13
N TYR A 161 -9.07 6.30 2.58
CA TYR A 161 -8.91 5.97 4.00
C TYR A 161 -7.72 6.72 4.62
N THR A 162 -6.55 6.71 3.97
CA THR A 162 -5.35 7.41 4.41
C THR A 162 -5.57 8.90 4.54
N LEU A 163 -6.07 9.55 3.49
CA LEU A 163 -6.15 11.00 3.45
C LEU A 163 -7.22 11.53 4.42
N ILE A 164 -8.30 10.78 4.67
CA ILE A 164 -9.33 11.14 5.63
C ILE A 164 -8.83 10.98 7.08
N PHE A 165 -8.13 9.88 7.39
CA PHE A 165 -7.82 9.49 8.77
C PHE A 165 -6.35 9.62 9.16
N HIS A 166 -5.48 10.26 8.37
CA HIS A 166 -4.08 10.41 8.74
C HIS A 166 -3.90 11.20 10.06
N TYR A 167 -2.79 10.95 10.75
CA TYR A 167 -2.38 11.77 11.89
C TYR A 167 -1.94 13.15 11.40
N GLN A 168 -2.58 14.20 11.93
CA GLN A 168 -2.36 15.59 11.55
C GLN A 168 -1.30 16.30 12.41
N LEU A 169 -0.70 15.59 13.36
CA LEU A 169 0.34 16.07 14.27
C LEU A 169 1.37 14.96 14.50
N PRO A 170 2.56 15.28 15.04
CA PRO A 170 3.53 14.26 15.38
C PRO A 170 2.96 13.28 16.41
N TYR A 171 3.10 11.99 16.11
CA TYR A 171 2.67 10.88 16.94
C TYR A 171 3.84 9.93 17.18
N HIS A 172 4.12 9.61 18.45
CA HIS A 172 5.24 8.75 18.88
C HIS A 172 6.57 9.10 18.20
N ASP A 173 7.18 8.17 17.47
CA ASP A 173 8.50 8.34 16.84
C ASP A 173 8.52 9.54 15.88
N HIS A 174 7.37 9.97 15.36
CA HIS A 174 7.29 11.15 14.49
C HIS A 174 7.82 12.43 15.16
N TRP A 175 7.81 12.50 16.50
CA TRP A 175 8.40 13.62 17.23
C TRP A 175 9.91 13.78 16.96
N ASP A 176 10.60 12.75 16.50
CA ASP A 176 12.05 12.78 16.27
C ASP A 176 12.46 13.59 15.03
N ILE A 177 11.49 13.97 14.18
CA ILE A 177 11.75 14.88 13.07
C ILE A 177 11.89 16.34 13.53
N VAL A 178 11.30 16.70 14.69
CA VAL A 178 11.27 18.11 15.16
C VAL A 178 12.67 18.67 15.39
N PRO A 179 13.59 17.98 16.10
CA PRO A 179 14.96 18.49 16.28
C PRO A 179 15.74 18.60 14.97
N LEU A 180 15.53 17.68 14.03
CA LEU A 180 16.18 17.71 12.71
C LEU A 180 15.67 18.89 11.88
N TRP A 181 14.37 19.17 11.94
CA TRP A 181 13.76 20.32 11.28
C TRP A 181 14.23 21.65 11.87
N ASP A 182 14.32 21.76 13.21
CA ASP A 182 14.87 22.96 13.84
C ASP A 182 16.35 23.19 13.48
N ALA A 183 17.16 22.12 13.43
CA ALA A 183 18.54 22.20 12.96
C ALA A 183 18.63 22.63 11.48
N ALA A 184 17.71 22.16 10.63
CA ALA A 184 17.64 22.58 9.23
C ALA A 184 17.32 24.08 9.12
N GLN A 185 16.31 24.54 9.85
CA GLN A 185 15.91 25.95 9.91
C GLN A 185 16.99 26.87 10.49
N ALA A 186 17.82 26.35 11.39
CA ALA A 186 18.98 27.06 11.95
C ALA A 186 20.23 27.02 11.05
N GLY A 187 20.21 26.25 9.95
CA GLY A 187 21.37 26.05 9.08
C GLY A 187 22.48 25.19 9.71
N THR A 188 22.17 24.41 10.74
CA THR A 188 23.14 23.60 11.51
C THR A 188 23.03 22.10 11.24
N LEU A 189 22.02 21.65 10.49
CA LEU A 189 21.82 20.24 10.13
C LEU A 189 23.00 19.69 9.33
N LYS A 190 23.60 18.61 9.82
CA LYS A 190 24.68 17.88 9.13
C LYS A 190 24.13 16.64 8.45
N PRO A 191 24.69 16.21 7.31
CA PRO A 191 24.29 14.96 6.66
C PRO A 191 24.37 13.73 7.59
N ALA A 192 25.33 13.71 8.51
CA ALA A 192 25.50 12.63 9.49
C ALA A 192 24.30 12.50 10.45
N ASP A 193 23.57 13.58 10.71
CA ASP A 193 22.42 13.58 11.64
C ASP A 193 21.27 12.71 11.12
N LEU A 194 21.18 12.53 9.79
CA LEU A 194 20.19 11.64 9.15
C LEU A 194 20.49 10.15 9.36
N PHE A 195 21.76 9.80 9.62
CA PHE A 195 22.23 8.43 9.77
C PHE A 195 22.44 8.02 11.22
N VAL A 196 21.98 8.83 12.17
CA VAL A 196 21.90 8.42 13.58
C VAL A 196 20.89 7.27 13.70
N GLN A 197 21.28 6.21 14.41
CA GLN A 197 20.44 5.04 14.59
C GLN A 197 19.27 5.36 15.52
N HIS A 198 18.05 5.06 15.06
CA HIS A 198 16.85 5.10 15.87
C HIS A 198 16.55 3.67 16.35
N GLY A 199 16.79 3.42 17.64
CA GLY A 199 16.82 2.07 18.19
C GLY A 199 18.02 1.28 17.64
N SER A 200 17.76 0.29 16.79
CA SER A 200 18.76 -0.63 16.23
C SER A 200 18.93 -0.52 14.71
N HIS A 201 18.43 0.55 14.07
CA HIS A 201 18.53 0.73 12.63
C HIS A 201 18.38 2.19 12.20
N TRP A 202 18.58 2.43 10.91
CA TRP A 202 18.40 3.74 10.29
C TRP A 202 16.97 3.96 9.80
N HIS A 203 16.58 5.23 9.77
CA HIS A 203 15.39 5.74 9.10
C HIS A 203 15.72 6.86 8.11
N ALA A 204 17.00 7.04 7.74
CA ALA A 204 17.49 8.13 6.91
C ALA A 204 16.67 8.35 5.62
N SER A 205 16.26 7.29 4.92
CA SER A 205 15.44 7.45 3.70
C SER A 205 14.05 8.01 3.98
N GLY A 206 13.46 7.70 5.13
CA GLY A 206 12.23 8.34 5.61
C GLY A 206 12.46 9.76 6.11
N TYR A 207 13.56 10.01 6.84
CA TYR A 207 13.90 11.34 7.36
C TYR A 207 14.11 12.35 6.25
N ILE A 208 14.78 11.98 5.15
CA ILE A 208 14.95 12.83 3.98
C ILE A 208 13.59 13.28 3.45
N VAL A 209 12.63 12.37 3.35
CA VAL A 209 11.28 12.68 2.88
C VAL A 209 10.56 13.60 3.86
N MET A 210 10.50 13.23 5.14
CA MET A 210 9.79 13.99 6.16
C MET A 210 10.40 15.38 6.41
N LEU A 211 11.72 15.54 6.29
CA LEU A 211 12.35 16.86 6.36
C LEU A 211 11.99 17.69 5.14
N ALA A 212 12.05 17.12 3.94
CA ALA A 212 11.68 17.86 2.73
C ALA A 212 10.21 18.33 2.77
N THR A 213 9.29 17.49 3.25
CA THR A 213 7.88 17.87 3.41
C THR A 213 7.67 18.85 4.56
N ALA A 214 8.39 18.70 5.67
CA ALA A 214 8.36 19.63 6.80
C ALA A 214 8.83 21.04 6.38
N GLU A 215 9.93 21.15 5.64
CA GLU A 215 10.44 22.41 5.09
C GLU A 215 9.41 23.09 4.16
N LEU A 216 8.81 22.32 3.26
CA LEU A 216 7.85 22.85 2.28
C LEU A 216 6.53 23.31 2.90
N THR A 217 6.12 22.69 4.00
CA THR A 217 4.77 22.89 4.55
C THR A 217 4.75 23.50 5.95
N GLY A 218 5.91 23.66 6.58
CA GLY A 218 6.07 24.01 7.99
C GLY A 218 5.56 22.90 8.91
N MET A 219 6.03 21.66 8.75
CA MET A 219 5.59 20.50 9.55
C MET A 219 4.10 20.15 9.40
N ALA A 220 3.53 20.20 8.19
CA ALA A 220 2.25 19.53 7.93
C ALA A 220 2.52 18.06 7.56
N HIS A 221 1.68 17.14 8.03
CA HIS A 221 1.93 15.69 7.89
C HIS A 221 1.16 15.00 6.77
N TRP A 222 0.20 15.70 6.15
CA TRP A 222 -0.50 15.17 4.96
C TRP A 222 0.43 14.84 3.78
N PRO A 223 1.56 15.55 3.52
CA PRO A 223 2.45 15.19 2.41
C PRO A 223 3.17 13.86 2.67
N ASP A 224 3.51 13.54 3.92
CA ASP A 224 4.22 12.30 4.28
C ASP A 224 3.39 11.07 3.90
N VAL A 225 2.09 11.11 4.18
CA VAL A 225 1.16 10.03 3.81
C VAL A 225 0.85 10.03 2.31
N CYS A 226 0.85 11.19 1.64
CA CYS A 226 0.74 11.25 0.18
C CYS A 226 1.95 10.58 -0.49
N ILE A 227 3.17 10.86 -0.02
CA ILE A 227 4.38 10.25 -0.53
C ILE A 227 4.40 8.74 -0.22
N SER A 228 3.90 8.34 0.95
CA SER A 228 3.70 6.93 1.29
C SER A 228 2.79 6.21 0.28
N LEU A 229 1.67 6.82 -0.11
CA LEU A 229 0.78 6.30 -1.15
C LEU A 229 1.47 6.24 -2.53
N LEU A 230 2.23 7.26 -2.90
CA LEU A 230 2.98 7.28 -4.17
C LEU A 230 4.07 6.19 -4.22
N LEU A 231 4.80 6.01 -3.11
CA LEU A 231 5.78 4.95 -2.96
C LEU A 231 5.10 3.58 -3.04
N ALA A 232 3.97 3.38 -2.35
CA ALA A 232 3.20 2.14 -2.46
C ALA A 232 2.73 1.87 -3.90
N ALA A 233 2.22 2.87 -4.62
CA ALA A 233 1.85 2.72 -6.03
C ALA A 233 3.06 2.35 -6.90
N PHE A 234 4.20 3.00 -6.68
CA PHE A 234 5.45 2.71 -7.40
C PHE A 234 6.01 1.32 -7.07
N GLY A 235 5.92 0.88 -5.81
CA GLY A 235 6.25 -0.47 -5.36
C GLY A 235 5.32 -1.51 -5.97
N PHE A 236 4.03 -1.22 -6.10
CA PHE A 236 3.08 -2.11 -6.77
C PHE A 236 3.42 -2.30 -8.26
N VAL A 237 3.97 -1.30 -8.95
CA VAL A 237 4.47 -1.45 -10.33
C VAL A 237 5.60 -2.49 -10.40
N ALA A 238 6.57 -2.45 -9.48
CA ALA A 238 7.62 -3.45 -9.40
C ALA A 238 7.07 -4.85 -9.07
N LEU A 239 6.13 -4.93 -8.13
CA LEU A 239 5.46 -6.17 -7.78
C LEU A 239 4.71 -6.76 -8.99
N PHE A 240 3.95 -5.94 -9.71
CA PHE A 240 3.28 -6.35 -10.95
C PHE A 240 4.29 -6.89 -11.97
N GLU A 241 5.46 -6.27 -12.10
CA GLU A 241 6.52 -6.76 -12.99
C GLU A 241 7.10 -8.10 -12.54
N ILE A 242 7.29 -8.33 -11.24
CA ILE A 242 7.68 -9.64 -10.68
C ILE A 242 6.65 -10.71 -11.05
N LEU A 243 5.36 -10.41 -10.84
CA LEU A 243 4.25 -11.33 -11.11
C LEU A 243 4.12 -11.64 -12.60
N ARG A 244 4.13 -10.61 -13.44
CA ARG A 244 4.04 -10.73 -14.90
C ARG A 244 5.17 -11.59 -15.45
N ARG A 245 6.41 -11.35 -15.03
CA ARG A 245 7.58 -12.15 -15.45
C ARG A 245 7.49 -13.60 -15.01
N THR A 246 7.09 -13.83 -13.75
CA THR A 246 6.88 -15.20 -13.23
C THR A 246 5.88 -15.95 -14.11
N LEU A 247 4.78 -15.31 -14.49
CA LEU A 247 3.76 -15.89 -15.36
C LEU A 247 4.25 -16.10 -16.79
N ASP A 248 4.99 -15.14 -17.36
CA ASP A 248 5.57 -15.25 -18.71
C ASP A 248 6.53 -16.45 -18.79
N GLU A 249 7.44 -16.60 -17.81
CA GLU A 249 8.40 -17.71 -17.76
C GLU A 249 7.73 -19.08 -17.52
N LEU A 250 6.55 -19.10 -16.89
CA LEU A 250 5.74 -20.31 -16.71
C LEU A 250 4.79 -20.61 -17.88
N GLY A 251 4.64 -19.69 -18.84
CA GLY A 251 3.63 -19.79 -19.89
C GLY A 251 2.18 -19.63 -19.38
N GLU A 252 1.99 -19.01 -18.21
CA GLU A 252 0.71 -18.92 -17.49
C GLU A 252 0.04 -17.55 -17.60
N GLY A 253 0.25 -16.83 -18.70
CA GLY A 253 -0.26 -15.46 -18.90
C GLY A 253 -1.78 -15.29 -18.73
N ARG A 254 -2.57 -16.37 -18.91
CA ARG A 254 -4.03 -16.37 -18.64
C ARG A 254 -4.38 -16.11 -17.18
N SER A 255 -3.44 -16.36 -16.27
CA SER A 255 -3.60 -16.16 -14.82
C SER A 255 -3.34 -14.72 -14.37
N LEU A 256 -2.86 -13.83 -15.26
CA LEU A 256 -2.37 -12.50 -14.88
C LEU A 256 -3.45 -11.64 -14.21
N LEU A 257 -4.70 -11.69 -14.69
CA LEU A 257 -5.79 -10.90 -14.12
C LEU A 257 -6.07 -11.29 -12.67
N ARG A 258 -6.28 -12.58 -12.40
CA ARG A 258 -6.59 -13.08 -11.03
C ARG A 258 -5.41 -12.90 -10.07
N VAL A 259 -4.18 -13.09 -10.54
CA VAL A 259 -2.96 -12.91 -9.75
C VAL A 259 -2.77 -11.43 -9.40
N THR A 260 -2.98 -10.53 -10.36
CA THR A 260 -2.90 -9.07 -10.13
C THR A 260 -3.98 -8.60 -9.18
N ALA A 261 -5.21 -9.11 -9.31
CA ALA A 261 -6.31 -8.77 -8.41
C ALA A 261 -6.05 -9.23 -6.97
N ALA A 262 -5.58 -10.47 -6.79
CA ALA A 262 -5.19 -10.98 -5.47
C ALA A 262 -4.01 -10.19 -4.87
N ALA A 263 -2.99 -9.88 -5.68
CA ALA A 263 -1.86 -9.08 -5.24
C ALA A 263 -2.29 -7.67 -4.80
N ALA A 264 -3.19 -7.01 -5.55
CA ALA A 264 -3.71 -5.69 -5.19
C ALA A 264 -4.50 -5.71 -3.88
N PHE A 265 -5.37 -6.72 -3.69
CA PHE A 265 -6.13 -6.91 -2.45
C PHE A 265 -5.21 -7.05 -1.23
N ILE A 266 -4.13 -7.82 -1.36
CA ILE A 266 -3.18 -8.03 -0.26
C ILE A 266 -2.29 -6.81 -0.04
N TYR A 267 -1.77 -6.21 -1.11
CA TYR A 267 -0.79 -5.13 -1.02
C TYR A 267 -1.38 -3.84 -0.46
N PHE A 268 -2.59 -3.48 -0.88
CA PHE A 268 -3.28 -2.26 -0.44
C PHE A 268 -4.25 -2.48 0.74
N SER A 269 -4.20 -3.64 1.41
CA SER A 269 -5.16 -3.96 2.48
C SER A 269 -5.17 -2.93 3.62
N LEU A 270 -6.34 -2.66 4.20
CA LEU A 270 -6.49 -1.64 5.27
C LEU A 270 -6.03 -2.16 6.64
N ASP A 271 -5.95 -3.47 6.84
CA ASP A 271 -5.41 -4.08 8.06
C ASP A 271 -3.99 -3.63 8.46
N GLN A 272 -3.18 -3.08 7.54
CA GLN A 272 -1.91 -2.40 7.83
C GLN A 272 -2.08 -0.89 8.17
N ALA A 273 -3.24 -0.50 8.70
CA ALA A 273 -3.66 0.88 8.92
C ALA A 273 -2.65 1.79 9.62
N ALA A 274 -1.88 1.30 10.60
CA ALA A 274 -0.88 2.13 11.24
C ALA A 274 0.17 2.66 10.25
N ASN A 275 0.50 1.90 9.21
CA ASN A 275 1.41 2.37 8.17
C ASN A 275 0.72 3.38 7.26
N TRP A 276 -0.54 3.15 6.92
CA TRP A 276 -1.32 4.06 6.07
C TRP A 276 -1.57 5.43 6.68
N LEU A 277 -1.80 5.52 7.99
CA LEU A 277 -2.23 6.76 8.65
C LEU A 277 -1.09 7.57 9.27
N TRP A 278 0.06 6.94 9.52
CA TRP A 278 1.15 7.55 10.28
C TRP A 278 2.26 8.04 9.34
N GLY A 279 2.45 9.36 9.23
CA GLY A 279 3.46 9.97 8.34
C GLY A 279 4.88 9.41 8.53
N TRP A 280 5.26 9.08 9.77
CA TRP A 280 6.53 8.40 10.10
C TRP A 280 6.79 7.12 9.29
N GLN A 281 5.72 6.40 8.94
CA GLN A 281 5.77 5.14 8.23
C GLN A 281 6.12 5.33 6.74
N VAL A 282 6.36 6.56 6.26
CA VAL A 282 6.98 6.77 4.95
C VAL A 282 8.33 6.04 4.83
N ALA A 283 9.05 5.86 5.95
CA ALA A 283 10.27 5.04 6.01
C ALA A 283 10.03 3.57 5.60
N ILE A 284 8.94 2.95 6.05
CA ILE A 284 8.63 1.56 5.67
C ILE A 284 8.20 1.46 4.21
N PHE A 285 7.47 2.44 3.68
CA PHE A 285 7.10 2.47 2.26
C PHE A 285 8.28 2.71 1.34
N ALA A 286 9.19 3.62 1.70
CA ALA A 286 10.46 3.80 0.99
C ALA A 286 11.24 2.48 1.01
N SER A 287 11.30 1.83 2.18
CA SER A 287 12.04 0.60 2.34
C SER A 287 11.48 -0.54 1.48
N MET A 288 10.18 -0.79 1.58
CA MET A 288 9.51 -1.86 0.87
C MET A 288 9.48 -1.64 -0.64
N THR A 289 9.36 -0.39 -1.08
CA THR A 289 9.47 -0.01 -2.50
C THR A 289 10.86 -0.35 -3.03
N GLY A 290 11.91 -0.02 -2.27
CA GLY A 290 13.29 -0.41 -2.58
C GLY A 290 13.47 -1.93 -2.67
N VAL A 291 12.88 -2.69 -1.73
CA VAL A 291 12.92 -4.16 -1.73
C VAL A 291 12.32 -4.75 -3.01
N VAL A 292 11.08 -4.37 -3.36
CA VAL A 292 10.41 -4.94 -4.53
C VAL A 292 11.06 -4.49 -5.85
N TRP A 293 11.58 -3.27 -5.94
CA TRP A 293 12.35 -2.82 -7.11
C TRP A 293 13.68 -3.54 -7.23
N CYS A 294 14.40 -3.75 -6.13
CA CYS A 294 15.62 -4.56 -6.12
C CYS A 294 15.36 -5.96 -6.68
N ILE A 295 14.33 -6.64 -6.17
CA ILE A 295 13.94 -7.98 -6.65
C ILE A 295 13.54 -7.92 -8.14
N ALA A 296 12.68 -7.00 -8.54
CA ALA A 296 12.20 -6.87 -9.92
C ALA A 296 13.35 -6.61 -10.92
N LEU A 297 14.35 -5.82 -10.53
CA LEU A 297 15.52 -5.50 -11.36
C LEU A 297 16.45 -6.69 -11.51
N LEU A 298 16.75 -7.40 -10.40
CA LEU A 298 17.61 -8.59 -10.41
C LEU A 298 16.95 -9.78 -11.11
N MET A 299 15.61 -9.82 -11.19
CA MET A 299 14.88 -10.85 -11.94
C MET A 299 14.95 -10.69 -13.46
N ARG A 300 15.29 -9.51 -13.99
CA ARG A 300 15.27 -9.27 -15.45
C ARG A 300 16.31 -10.16 -16.17
N PRO A 301 16.01 -10.64 -17.39
CA PRO A 301 16.91 -11.49 -18.16
C PRO A 301 18.17 -10.69 -18.55
N GLY A 302 19.35 -11.30 -18.36
CA GLY A 302 20.63 -10.66 -18.58
C GLY A 302 21.04 -9.75 -17.42
N LEU A 303 22.05 -10.21 -16.67
CA LEU A 303 22.68 -9.43 -15.61
C LEU A 303 23.60 -8.38 -16.24
N ASN A 304 23.36 -7.09 -16.01
CA ASN A 304 24.23 -6.03 -16.50
C ASN A 304 24.48 -4.97 -15.42
N TRP A 305 25.58 -4.23 -15.57
CA TRP A 305 26.06 -3.29 -14.55
C TRP A 305 25.10 -2.13 -14.30
N ALA A 306 24.40 -1.64 -15.32
CA ALA A 306 23.39 -0.60 -15.15
C ALA A 306 22.24 -1.08 -14.25
N ARG A 307 21.71 -2.29 -14.49
CA ARG A 307 20.65 -2.87 -13.66
C ARG A 307 21.13 -3.22 -12.27
N MET A 308 22.36 -3.71 -12.14
CA MET A 308 22.97 -3.93 -10.84
C MET A 308 23.11 -2.63 -10.05
N GLY A 309 23.51 -1.53 -10.70
CA GLY A 309 23.54 -0.21 -10.10
C GLY A 309 22.16 0.27 -9.65
N LEU A 310 21.13 0.09 -10.49
CA LEU A 310 19.74 0.43 -10.12
C LEU A 310 19.23 -0.45 -8.95
N ALA A 311 19.55 -1.73 -8.93
CA ALA A 311 19.19 -2.63 -7.84
C ALA A 311 19.94 -2.26 -6.55
N ALA A 312 21.21 -1.84 -6.66
CA ALA A 312 21.99 -1.32 -5.55
C ALA A 312 21.38 -0.05 -4.98
N ILE A 313 20.95 0.92 -5.82
CA ILE A 313 20.25 2.13 -5.37
C ILE A 313 18.95 1.75 -4.64
N ALA A 314 18.17 0.83 -5.19
CA ALA A 314 16.94 0.36 -4.55
C ALA A 314 17.21 -0.31 -3.19
N ALA A 315 18.27 -1.13 -3.08
CA ALA A 315 18.71 -1.74 -1.82
C ALA A 315 19.23 -0.69 -0.82
N THR A 316 19.94 0.34 -1.28
CA THR A 316 20.39 1.47 -0.46
C THR A 316 19.21 2.19 0.18
N VAL A 317 18.20 2.56 -0.63
CA VAL A 317 16.96 3.18 -0.12
C VAL A 317 16.26 2.26 0.89
N ALA A 318 16.30 0.95 0.63
CA ALA A 318 15.70 -0.06 1.50
C ALA A 318 16.35 -0.13 2.89
N ILE A 319 17.68 -0.26 2.92
CA ILE A 319 18.48 -0.47 4.14
C ILE A 319 18.54 0.78 5.00
N TYR A 320 18.62 1.96 4.39
CA TYR A 320 18.56 3.22 5.12
C TYR A 320 17.13 3.58 5.58
N GLY A 321 16.12 2.80 5.21
CA GLY A 321 14.74 3.00 5.67
C GLY A 321 14.37 2.10 6.84
N PHE A 322 14.73 0.81 6.80
CA PHE A 322 14.32 -0.18 7.79
C PHE A 322 15.30 -1.35 7.88
N ALA A 323 15.52 -1.89 9.10
CA ALA A 323 16.46 -2.99 9.35
C ALA A 323 16.14 -4.27 8.57
N THR A 324 14.87 -4.55 8.30
CA THR A 324 14.43 -5.77 7.62
C THR A 324 15.00 -5.89 6.20
N ALA A 325 15.44 -4.78 5.59
CA ALA A 325 16.08 -4.78 4.29
C ALA A 325 17.45 -5.46 4.25
N TRP A 326 18.07 -5.77 5.40
CA TRP A 326 19.27 -6.63 5.46
C TRP A 326 19.04 -8.00 4.80
N CYS A 327 17.80 -8.48 4.76
CA CYS A 327 17.43 -9.71 4.05
C CYS A 327 17.67 -9.66 2.53
N LEU A 328 17.87 -8.48 1.94
CA LEU A 328 18.23 -8.34 0.53
C LEU A 328 19.63 -8.88 0.19
N LEU A 329 20.53 -9.09 1.18
CA LEU A 329 21.82 -9.74 0.93
C LEU A 329 21.62 -11.18 0.42
N PRO A 330 21.08 -12.11 1.22
CA PRO A 330 20.87 -13.49 0.76
C PRO A 330 19.86 -13.57 -0.39
N VAL A 331 18.82 -12.72 -0.41
CA VAL A 331 17.83 -12.70 -1.50
C VAL A 331 18.45 -12.24 -2.83
N GLY A 332 19.29 -11.22 -2.81
CA GLY A 332 20.00 -10.74 -4.01
C GLY A 332 20.99 -11.75 -4.54
N LEU A 333 21.78 -12.40 -3.66
CA LEU A 333 22.68 -13.49 -4.03
C LEU A 333 21.93 -14.66 -4.67
N PHE A 334 20.77 -15.04 -4.12
CA PHE A 334 19.89 -16.06 -4.69
C PHE A 334 19.42 -15.69 -6.11
N LEU A 335 18.95 -14.45 -6.32
CA LEU A 335 18.50 -14.01 -7.64
C LEU A 335 19.63 -13.94 -8.66
N ILE A 336 20.82 -13.47 -8.25
CA ILE A 336 22.03 -13.46 -9.10
C ILE A 336 22.44 -14.89 -9.45
N ALA A 337 22.39 -15.82 -8.49
CA ALA A 337 22.75 -17.22 -8.72
C ALA A 337 21.87 -17.89 -9.79
N LEU A 338 20.58 -17.51 -9.84
CA LEU A 338 19.58 -18.02 -10.77
C LEU A 338 19.38 -17.16 -12.03
N ALA A 339 20.19 -16.11 -12.25
CA ALA A 339 20.02 -15.21 -13.38
C ALA A 339 20.19 -15.96 -14.72
N PRO A 340 19.15 -16.02 -15.58
CA PRO A 340 19.20 -16.76 -16.84
C PRO A 340 20.17 -16.05 -17.79
N VAL A 341 21.10 -16.82 -18.36
CA VAL A 341 22.07 -16.39 -19.39
C VAL A 341 23.15 -15.42 -18.89
N THR A 342 24.08 -15.95 -18.10
CA THR A 342 25.31 -15.26 -17.67
C THR A 342 26.48 -16.22 -17.66
N THR A 343 27.68 -15.77 -18.06
CA THR A 343 28.91 -16.56 -17.86
C THR A 343 29.16 -16.74 -16.36
N ARG A 344 29.77 -17.88 -15.97
CA ARG A 344 30.09 -18.17 -14.57
C ARG A 344 30.90 -17.05 -13.92
N GLN A 345 31.86 -16.48 -14.64
CA GLN A 345 32.67 -15.34 -14.20
C GLN A 345 31.82 -14.10 -13.92
N ARG A 346 30.92 -13.72 -14.84
CA ARG A 346 30.06 -12.54 -14.66
C ARG A 346 29.12 -12.70 -13.46
N ARG A 347 28.60 -13.90 -13.24
CA ARG A 347 27.76 -14.23 -12.09
C ARG A 347 28.54 -14.15 -10.77
N ALA A 348 29.75 -14.70 -10.74
CA ALA A 348 30.62 -14.65 -9.56
C ALA A 348 31.02 -13.21 -9.23
N LEU A 349 31.44 -12.43 -10.23
CA LEU A 349 31.78 -11.02 -10.06
C LEU A 349 30.58 -10.22 -9.56
N ALA A 350 29.39 -10.46 -10.12
CA ALA A 350 28.19 -9.79 -9.64
C ALA A 350 27.85 -10.14 -8.19
N GLY A 351 27.92 -11.42 -7.82
CA GLY A 351 27.72 -11.86 -6.43
C GLY A 351 28.74 -11.23 -5.48
N PHE A 352 30.02 -11.18 -5.88
CA PHE A 352 31.07 -10.51 -5.11
C PHE A 352 30.79 -9.03 -4.92
N THR A 353 30.43 -8.30 -5.98
CA THR A 353 30.08 -6.87 -5.88
C THR A 353 28.85 -6.63 -5.00
N TRP A 354 27.87 -7.54 -5.02
CA TRP A 354 26.70 -7.46 -4.15
C TRP A 354 27.08 -7.65 -2.68
N THR A 355 27.95 -8.62 -2.38
CA THR A 355 28.47 -8.82 -1.03
C THR A 355 29.29 -7.62 -0.55
N LEU A 356 30.14 -7.03 -1.40
CA LEU A 356 30.90 -5.83 -1.06
C LEU A 356 30.00 -4.63 -0.73
N LEU A 357 28.90 -4.44 -1.47
CA LEU A 357 27.92 -3.40 -1.18
C LEU A 357 27.34 -3.56 0.23
N PHE A 358 26.95 -4.78 0.61
CA PHE A 358 26.42 -5.04 1.96
C PHE A 358 27.48 -4.99 3.05
N ALA A 359 28.73 -5.34 2.74
CA ALA A 359 29.85 -5.11 3.64
C ALA A 359 30.06 -3.61 3.89
N ALA A 360 29.93 -2.77 2.87
CA ALA A 360 30.00 -1.31 3.02
C ALA A 360 28.85 -0.77 3.89
N PHE A 361 27.62 -1.26 3.71
CA PHE A 361 26.52 -0.93 4.63
C PHE A 361 26.84 -1.36 6.07
N PHE A 362 27.42 -2.55 6.26
CA PHE A 362 27.74 -3.05 7.60
C PHE A 362 28.82 -2.21 8.29
N LEU A 363 29.83 -1.78 7.53
CA LEU A 363 30.86 -0.87 8.03
C LEU A 363 30.26 0.49 8.42
N HIS A 364 29.37 1.06 7.59
CA HIS A 364 28.70 2.31 7.94
C HIS A 364 27.76 2.16 9.15
N TYR A 365 27.05 1.04 9.26
CA TYR A 365 26.22 0.71 10.43
C TYR A 365 27.07 0.65 11.69
N SER A 366 28.22 -0.01 11.61
CA SER A 366 29.16 -0.11 12.73
C SER A 366 29.73 1.26 13.12
N ALA A 367 30.02 2.12 12.15
CA ALA A 367 30.56 3.47 12.37
C ALA A 367 29.53 4.46 12.96
N THR A 368 28.22 4.19 12.77
CA THR A 368 27.12 5.03 13.28
C THR A 368 26.42 4.41 14.50
N ARG A 369 26.98 3.32 15.05
CA ARG A 369 26.39 2.60 16.18
C ARG A 369 26.49 3.44 17.45
N GLY A 370 25.34 3.81 18.00
CA GLY A 370 25.24 4.43 19.32
C GLY A 370 25.18 3.40 20.47
N ASN A 371 25.04 3.88 21.71
CA ASN A 371 24.97 3.06 22.93
C ASN A 371 23.72 2.13 23.02
N TYR A 372 22.78 2.20 22.09
CA TYR A 372 21.57 1.38 22.06
C TYR A 372 21.81 -0.09 21.65
N GLY A 373 22.98 -0.40 21.09
CA GLY A 373 23.21 -1.65 20.35
C GLY A 373 23.37 -2.93 21.18
N ASP A 374 23.59 -2.88 22.49
CA ASP A 374 23.95 -4.07 23.28
C ASP A 374 22.79 -4.67 24.09
N THR A 375 21.66 -3.95 24.23
CA THR A 375 20.54 -4.34 25.09
C THR A 375 19.42 -5.12 24.39
N MET A 376 19.45 -5.22 23.06
CA MET A 376 18.32 -5.74 22.25
C MET A 376 18.58 -7.09 21.57
N LEU A 377 19.79 -7.64 21.67
CA LEU A 377 20.05 -9.02 21.24
C LEU A 377 19.46 -10.01 22.24
N PRO A 378 18.99 -11.20 21.83
CA PRO A 378 18.51 -12.18 22.79
C PRO A 378 19.62 -12.60 23.75
N HIS A 379 19.35 -12.55 25.05
CA HIS A 379 20.21 -13.06 26.11
C HIS A 379 19.51 -14.23 26.81
N GLY A 380 20.24 -15.28 27.19
CA GLY A 380 19.68 -16.47 27.82
C GLY A 380 20.11 -17.76 27.14
N ASN A 381 19.47 -18.88 27.48
CA ASN A 381 19.83 -20.17 26.90
C ASN A 381 19.27 -20.32 25.46
N ALA A 382 19.91 -21.18 24.67
CA ALA A 382 19.57 -21.36 23.26
C ALA A 382 18.13 -21.86 23.05
N LEU A 383 17.64 -22.76 23.92
CA LEU A 383 16.30 -23.32 23.82
C LEU A 383 15.22 -22.26 24.02
N GLU A 384 15.36 -21.42 25.05
CA GLU A 384 14.45 -20.32 25.33
C GLU A 384 14.40 -19.34 24.15
N THR A 385 15.57 -18.98 23.60
CA THR A 385 15.66 -18.12 22.42
C THR A 385 14.96 -18.76 21.22
N MET A 386 15.17 -20.06 20.97
CA MET A 386 14.51 -20.78 19.88
C MET A 386 12.98 -20.81 20.04
N LEU A 387 12.48 -21.08 21.26
CA LEU A 387 11.05 -21.09 21.56
C LEU A 387 10.43 -19.70 21.44
N GLY A 388 11.08 -18.68 21.99
CA GLY A 388 10.63 -17.29 21.94
C GLY A 388 10.58 -16.73 20.52
N VAL A 389 11.64 -16.93 19.74
CA VAL A 389 11.69 -16.57 18.32
C VAL A 389 10.65 -17.36 17.51
N GLY A 390 10.52 -18.67 17.77
CA GLY A 390 9.52 -19.52 17.10
C GLY A 390 8.08 -19.04 17.35
N HIS A 391 7.75 -18.70 18.60
CA HIS A 391 6.45 -18.16 18.96
C HIS A 391 6.21 -16.79 18.30
N TYR A 392 7.21 -15.89 18.32
CA TYR A 392 7.10 -14.60 17.65
C TYR A 392 6.84 -14.76 16.15
N LEU A 393 7.58 -15.65 15.47
CA LEU A 393 7.43 -15.91 14.04
C LEU A 393 6.06 -16.48 13.69
N ALA A 394 5.52 -17.38 14.52
CA ALA A 394 4.17 -17.90 14.35
C ALA A 394 3.12 -16.77 14.43
N ASN A 395 3.23 -15.90 15.43
CA ASN A 395 2.34 -14.75 15.58
C ASN A 395 2.51 -13.75 14.44
N TYR A 396 3.74 -13.50 14.00
CA TYR A 396 4.06 -12.60 12.88
C TYR A 396 3.40 -13.08 11.59
N ALA A 397 3.49 -14.37 11.27
CA ALA A 397 2.82 -14.96 10.11
C ALA A 397 1.29 -14.91 10.23
N ALA A 398 0.75 -15.22 11.42
CA ALA A 398 -0.70 -15.19 11.67
C ALA A 398 -1.29 -13.77 11.61
N SER A 399 -0.52 -12.75 12.03
CA SER A 399 -0.97 -11.36 12.15
C SER A 399 -1.49 -10.74 10.86
N ALA A 400 -1.03 -11.24 9.71
CA ALA A 400 -1.44 -10.80 8.37
C ALA A 400 -2.76 -11.44 7.89
N VAL A 401 -3.29 -12.43 8.62
CA VAL A 401 -4.49 -13.19 8.22
C VAL A 401 -5.58 -13.08 9.26
N ALA A 402 -5.30 -13.32 10.54
CA ALA A 402 -6.29 -13.19 11.59
C ALA A 402 -5.68 -12.71 12.90
N ARG A 403 -6.31 -11.70 13.49
CA ARG A 403 -6.00 -11.10 14.80
C ARG A 403 -7.12 -11.37 15.80
N ILE A 404 -7.67 -12.57 15.73
CA ILE A 404 -8.75 -12.99 16.62
C ILE A 404 -8.09 -13.58 17.88
N TYR A 405 -8.55 -13.13 19.05
CA TYR A 405 -8.30 -13.63 20.43
C TYR A 405 -7.12 -14.60 20.64
N LYS A 406 -6.24 -14.28 21.60
CA LYS A 406 -4.94 -14.91 21.91
C LYS A 406 -4.81 -16.46 21.80
N PRO A 407 -5.81 -17.30 22.10
CA PRO A 407 -5.70 -18.76 21.89
C PRO A 407 -5.94 -19.21 20.43
N ALA A 408 -6.72 -18.44 19.65
CA ALA A 408 -7.09 -18.77 18.27
C ALA A 408 -5.97 -18.46 17.26
N SER A 409 -5.00 -17.61 17.63
CA SER A 409 -3.84 -17.28 16.79
C SER A 409 -2.95 -18.50 16.52
N LEU A 410 -2.85 -19.45 17.46
CA LEU A 410 -2.10 -20.69 17.27
C LEU A 410 -2.77 -21.62 16.27
N LEU A 411 -4.10 -21.67 16.23
CA LEU A 411 -4.85 -22.43 15.22
C LEU A 411 -4.75 -21.77 13.84
N VAL A 412 -4.77 -20.43 13.78
CA VAL A 412 -4.55 -19.68 12.53
C VAL A 412 -3.09 -19.78 12.08
N ALA A 413 -2.12 -19.77 12.98
CA ALA A 413 -0.71 -20.04 12.69
C ALA A 413 -0.52 -21.49 12.22
N ALA A 414 -1.19 -22.47 12.83
CA ALA A 414 -1.18 -23.86 12.38
C ALA A 414 -1.88 -24.04 11.02
N ALA A 415 -2.98 -23.32 10.76
CA ALA A 415 -3.64 -23.30 9.46
C ALA A 415 -2.82 -22.56 8.40
N ALA A 416 -2.06 -21.52 8.80
CA ALA A 416 -1.12 -20.81 7.95
C ALA A 416 0.08 -21.69 7.59
N VAL A 417 0.68 -22.34 8.58
CA VAL A 417 1.76 -23.32 8.41
C VAL A 417 1.26 -24.55 7.65
N GLY A 418 0.01 -24.97 7.86
CA GLY A 418 -0.65 -26.04 7.11
C GLY A 418 -0.93 -25.65 5.65
N ALA A 419 -1.37 -24.41 5.41
CA ALA A 419 -1.54 -23.86 4.06
C ALA A 419 -0.19 -23.65 3.36
N LEU A 420 0.83 -23.18 4.07
CA LEU A 420 2.21 -23.07 3.63
C LEU A 420 2.80 -24.45 3.33
N GLY A 421 2.58 -25.45 4.17
CA GLY A 421 3.05 -26.82 3.98
C GLY A 421 2.33 -27.54 2.85
N THR A 422 1.02 -27.30 2.68
CA THR A 422 0.24 -27.86 1.57
C THR A 422 0.60 -27.19 0.25
N ILE A 423 0.72 -25.86 0.21
CA ILE A 423 1.12 -25.13 -0.99
C ILE A 423 2.60 -25.37 -1.30
N ALA A 424 3.50 -25.42 -0.32
CA ALA A 424 4.91 -25.76 -0.51
C ALA A 424 5.08 -27.23 -0.92
N GLY A 425 4.29 -28.17 -0.40
CA GLY A 425 4.31 -29.58 -0.82
C GLY A 425 3.84 -29.77 -2.26
N LEU A 426 2.72 -29.13 -2.63
CA LEU A 426 2.20 -29.14 -4.01
C LEU A 426 3.12 -28.38 -4.98
N SER A 427 3.78 -27.33 -4.49
CA SER A 427 4.79 -26.57 -5.23
C SER A 427 6.07 -27.37 -5.40
N TRP A 428 6.62 -28.00 -4.36
CA TRP A 428 7.90 -28.72 -4.39
C TRP A 428 7.96 -29.82 -5.44
N MET A 429 6.85 -30.53 -5.68
CA MET A 429 6.74 -31.56 -6.71
C MET A 429 6.76 -31.02 -8.15
N HIS A 430 6.35 -29.76 -8.37
CA HIS A 430 6.35 -29.08 -9.67
C HIS A 430 7.56 -28.13 -9.86
N PHE A 431 8.14 -27.65 -8.76
CA PHE A 431 9.16 -26.60 -8.71
C PHE A 431 10.58 -27.10 -9.01
N ARG A 432 10.93 -28.37 -8.78
CA ARG A 432 12.32 -28.83 -9.07
C ARG A 432 12.74 -28.61 -10.52
N LYS A 433 11.80 -28.58 -11.48
CA LYS A 433 12.06 -28.30 -12.89
C LYS A 433 11.86 -26.84 -13.30
N SER A 434 11.32 -25.99 -12.41
CA SER A 434 10.88 -24.62 -12.74
C SER A 434 11.24 -23.56 -11.68
N LEU A 435 12.15 -23.87 -10.72
CA LEU A 435 12.59 -22.95 -9.67
C LEU A 435 13.06 -21.60 -10.20
N ALA A 436 13.74 -21.61 -11.36
CA ALA A 436 14.14 -20.38 -12.04
C ALA A 436 12.93 -19.49 -12.32
N ALA A 437 11.81 -20.03 -12.82
CA ALA A 437 10.61 -19.26 -13.14
C ALA A 437 9.92 -18.70 -11.89
N TYR A 438 9.97 -19.42 -10.76
CA TYR A 438 9.39 -18.98 -9.48
C TYR A 438 10.30 -18.11 -8.62
N ARG A 439 11.53 -17.81 -9.06
CA ARG A 439 12.55 -17.13 -8.25
C ARG A 439 12.08 -15.81 -7.63
N GLY A 440 11.17 -15.08 -8.28
CA GLY A 440 10.59 -13.85 -7.74
C GLY A 440 9.70 -14.07 -6.52
N LEU A 441 8.79 -15.04 -6.59
CA LEU A 441 7.92 -15.38 -5.45
C LEU A 441 8.73 -16.00 -4.31
N VAL A 442 9.76 -16.80 -4.62
CA VAL A 442 10.68 -17.32 -3.61
C VAL A 442 11.46 -16.20 -2.94
N ALA A 443 11.92 -15.20 -3.69
CA ALA A 443 12.61 -14.02 -3.15
C ALA A 443 11.71 -13.20 -2.22
N LEU A 444 10.46 -12.96 -2.59
CA LEU A 444 9.48 -12.25 -1.76
C LEU A 444 9.15 -13.02 -0.46
N LEU A 445 8.96 -14.35 -0.56
CA LEU A 445 8.74 -15.22 0.59
C LEU A 445 9.97 -15.24 1.52
N ALA A 446 11.17 -15.45 0.97
CA ALA A 446 12.41 -15.48 1.73
C ALA A 446 12.69 -14.14 2.42
N PHE A 447 12.45 -13.02 1.72
CA PHE A 447 12.52 -11.68 2.31
C PHE A 447 11.56 -11.54 3.49
N SER A 448 10.29 -11.92 3.33
CA SER A 448 9.27 -11.77 4.36
C SER A 448 9.56 -12.59 5.62
N LEU A 449 9.98 -13.85 5.45
CA LEU A 449 10.36 -14.73 6.56
C LEU A 449 11.63 -14.24 7.26
N GLY A 450 12.62 -13.79 6.49
CA GLY A 450 13.84 -13.18 7.04
C GLY A 450 13.54 -11.89 7.81
N ALA A 451 12.65 -11.04 7.30
CA ALA A 451 12.20 -9.83 7.99
C ALA A 451 11.50 -10.17 9.32
N GLY A 452 10.67 -11.21 9.33
CA GLY A 452 10.07 -11.74 10.55
C GLY A 452 11.13 -12.23 11.55
N LEU A 453 12.16 -12.93 11.08
CA LEU A 453 13.25 -13.42 11.93
C LEU A 453 14.07 -12.29 12.53
N LEU A 454 14.48 -11.30 11.72
CA LEU A 454 15.21 -10.12 12.22
C LEU A 454 14.37 -9.33 13.22
N THR A 455 13.06 -9.19 12.96
CA THR A 455 12.14 -8.53 13.89
C THR A 455 12.01 -9.32 15.19
N ALA A 456 11.85 -10.64 15.11
CA ALA A 456 11.78 -11.51 16.28
C ALA A 456 13.05 -11.39 17.13
N LEU A 457 14.23 -11.56 16.51
CA LEU A 457 15.53 -11.48 17.19
C LEU A 457 15.71 -10.15 17.95
N GLY A 458 15.29 -9.02 17.38
CA GLY A 458 15.44 -7.71 18.01
C GLY A 458 14.31 -7.30 18.95
N ARG A 459 13.25 -8.11 19.12
CA ARG A 459 12.02 -7.66 19.81
C ARG A 459 11.40 -8.66 20.77
N TRP A 460 11.55 -9.98 20.55
CA TRP A 460 10.75 -10.98 21.27
C TRP A 460 10.98 -10.93 22.78
N GLN A 461 12.22 -10.73 23.23
CA GLN A 461 12.56 -10.70 24.65
C GLN A 461 12.18 -9.38 25.31
N ALA A 462 12.42 -8.26 24.63
CA ALA A 462 12.15 -6.92 25.16
C ALA A 462 10.65 -6.57 25.21
N PHE A 463 9.85 -7.09 24.26
CA PHE A 463 8.44 -6.70 24.10
C PHE A 463 7.45 -7.87 24.14
N GLY A 464 7.95 -9.11 24.20
CA GLY A 464 7.13 -10.31 24.14
C GLY A 464 6.70 -10.73 22.72
N PRO A 465 6.31 -12.01 22.53
CA PRO A 465 5.85 -12.55 21.25
C PRO A 465 4.53 -11.94 20.76
N GLU A 466 3.78 -11.28 21.64
CA GLU A 466 2.51 -10.63 21.31
C GLU A 466 2.70 -9.36 20.49
N GLN A 467 3.88 -8.72 20.58
CA GLN A 467 4.17 -7.52 19.79
C GLN A 467 4.09 -7.80 18.29
N ALA A 468 4.29 -9.05 17.86
CA ALA A 468 4.14 -9.49 16.48
C ALA A 468 2.75 -9.21 15.88
N PHE A 469 1.71 -9.01 16.71
CA PHE A 469 0.37 -8.59 16.27
C PHE A 469 0.23 -7.09 16.01
N ALA A 470 1.28 -6.28 16.09
CA ALA A 470 1.19 -4.88 15.65
C ALA A 470 0.85 -4.80 14.15
N ASN A 471 -0.14 -3.99 13.75
CA ASN A 471 -0.55 -3.87 12.33
C ASN A 471 0.55 -3.30 11.43
N ARG A 472 1.47 -2.51 11.98
CA ARG A 472 2.64 -2.01 11.27
C ARG A 472 3.57 -3.11 10.71
N TYR A 473 3.50 -4.34 11.21
CA TYR A 473 4.28 -5.46 10.68
C TYR A 473 3.64 -6.14 9.46
N ILE A 474 2.35 -5.88 9.18
CA ILE A 474 1.63 -6.53 8.07
C ILE A 474 2.25 -6.20 6.72
N THR A 475 2.74 -4.97 6.52
CA THR A 475 3.41 -4.55 5.28
C THR A 475 4.60 -5.44 4.92
N LEU A 476 5.28 -6.02 5.91
CA LEU A 476 6.41 -6.94 5.74
C LEU A 476 5.97 -8.40 5.57
N SER A 477 5.00 -8.85 6.36
CA SER A 477 4.51 -10.24 6.36
C SER A 477 3.58 -10.55 5.18
N ASN A 478 2.96 -9.53 4.58
CA ASN A 478 2.11 -9.68 3.39
C ASN A 478 2.83 -10.33 2.20
N TYR A 479 4.15 -10.15 2.05
CA TYR A 479 4.90 -10.77 0.95
C TYR A 479 4.96 -12.29 1.03
N ALA A 480 4.98 -12.89 2.22
CA ALA A 480 4.89 -14.34 2.38
C ALA A 480 3.54 -14.87 1.87
N TRP A 481 2.45 -14.26 2.34
CA TRP A 481 1.08 -14.63 1.95
C TRP A 481 0.81 -14.40 0.48
N LEU A 482 1.27 -13.26 -0.06
CA LEU A 482 1.19 -12.96 -1.47
C LEU A 482 1.88 -14.04 -2.29
N SER A 483 3.11 -14.40 -1.94
CA SER A 483 3.89 -15.40 -2.70
C SER A 483 3.19 -16.75 -2.75
N VAL A 484 2.58 -17.16 -1.64
CA VAL A 484 1.93 -18.45 -1.45
C VAL A 484 0.57 -18.50 -2.17
N ILE A 485 -0.25 -17.46 -2.00
CA ILE A 485 -1.55 -17.33 -2.67
C ILE A 485 -1.36 -17.22 -4.18
N VAL A 486 -0.39 -16.42 -4.64
CA VAL A 486 -0.09 -16.29 -6.07
C VAL A 486 0.38 -17.62 -6.63
N ALA A 487 1.32 -18.32 -5.98
CA ALA A 487 1.76 -19.64 -6.43
C ALA A 487 0.59 -20.63 -6.53
N GLY A 488 -0.28 -20.66 -5.52
CA GLY A 488 -1.49 -21.48 -5.53
C GLY A 488 -2.47 -21.11 -6.66
N LEU A 489 -2.68 -19.81 -6.92
CA LEU A 489 -3.52 -19.34 -8.03
C LEU A 489 -2.95 -19.75 -9.39
N ILE A 490 -1.63 -19.71 -9.56
CA ILE A 490 -0.95 -20.18 -10.78
C ILE A 490 -1.20 -21.68 -10.98
N LEU A 491 -1.09 -22.47 -9.92
CA LEU A 491 -1.28 -23.92 -9.95
C LEU A 491 -2.75 -24.35 -10.04
N LEU A 492 -3.70 -23.50 -9.68
CA LEU A 492 -5.13 -23.83 -9.59
C LEU A 492 -5.70 -24.59 -10.82
N PRO A 493 -5.40 -24.24 -12.09
CA PRO A 493 -5.89 -24.97 -13.25
C PRO A 493 -5.28 -26.37 -13.39
N LYS A 494 -4.15 -26.65 -12.73
CA LYS A 494 -3.43 -27.92 -12.78
C LYS A 494 -3.82 -28.88 -11.65
N LEU A 495 -4.50 -28.38 -10.62
CA LEU A 495 -4.96 -29.19 -9.48
C LEU A 495 -6.16 -30.09 -9.88
N GLY A 496 -6.27 -31.27 -9.26
CA GLY A 496 -7.46 -32.12 -9.36
C GLY A 496 -8.66 -31.53 -8.58
N ALA A 497 -9.89 -32.02 -8.86
CA ALA A 497 -11.13 -31.42 -8.34
C ALA A 497 -11.16 -31.24 -6.81
N LYS A 498 -10.80 -32.26 -6.04
CA LYS A 498 -10.74 -32.19 -4.56
C LYS A 498 -9.80 -31.08 -4.07
N MET A 499 -8.61 -31.00 -4.65
CA MET A 499 -7.61 -29.99 -4.28
C MET A 499 -8.01 -28.57 -4.70
N ARG A 500 -8.71 -28.43 -5.83
CA ARG A 500 -9.29 -27.13 -6.24
C ARG A 500 -10.32 -26.64 -5.23
N ILE A 501 -11.23 -27.51 -4.79
CA ILE A 501 -12.23 -27.17 -3.77
C ILE A 501 -11.55 -26.75 -2.47
N LEU A 502 -10.58 -27.53 -1.98
CA LEU A 502 -9.84 -27.21 -0.77
C LEU A 502 -9.11 -25.87 -0.88
N PHE A 503 -8.47 -25.59 -2.03
CA PHE A 503 -7.80 -24.32 -2.27
C PHE A 503 -8.78 -23.14 -2.27
N VAL A 504 -9.94 -23.27 -2.93
CA VAL A 504 -10.96 -22.22 -2.95
C VAL A 504 -11.53 -21.98 -1.56
N LEU A 505 -11.80 -23.03 -0.78
CA LEU A 505 -12.25 -22.90 0.61
C LEU A 505 -11.19 -22.20 1.47
N ALA A 506 -9.91 -22.56 1.33
CA ALA A 506 -8.81 -21.90 2.03
C ALA A 506 -8.67 -20.42 1.63
N LEU A 507 -8.82 -20.10 0.34
CA LEU A 507 -8.80 -18.73 -0.15
C LEU A 507 -9.98 -17.91 0.37
N CYS A 508 -11.20 -18.48 0.39
CA CYS A 508 -12.37 -17.83 0.98
C CYS A 508 -12.17 -17.59 2.49
N GLY A 509 -11.62 -18.58 3.21
CA GLY A 509 -11.26 -18.44 4.62
C GLY A 509 -10.23 -17.34 4.87
N TYR A 510 -9.20 -17.25 4.02
CA TYR A 510 -8.22 -16.16 4.05
C TYR A 510 -8.87 -14.79 3.84
N VAL A 511 -9.71 -14.64 2.82
CA VAL A 511 -10.40 -13.37 2.52
C VAL A 511 -11.32 -12.98 3.68
N LEU A 512 -12.07 -13.92 4.25
CA LEU A 512 -12.92 -13.66 5.42
C LEU A 512 -12.09 -13.23 6.63
N ALA A 513 -11.02 -13.95 6.96
CA ALA A 513 -10.15 -13.62 8.07
C ALA A 513 -9.50 -12.24 7.91
N LYS A 514 -9.04 -11.92 6.69
CA LYS A 514 -8.47 -10.61 6.36
C LYS A 514 -9.52 -9.49 6.46
N SER A 515 -10.75 -9.75 6.04
CA SER A 515 -11.87 -8.80 6.20
C SER A 515 -12.21 -8.55 7.67
N VAL A 516 -12.06 -9.56 8.54
CA VAL A 516 -12.20 -9.38 10.00
C VAL A 516 -11.05 -8.52 10.56
N ASN A 517 -9.83 -8.69 10.06
CA ASN A 517 -8.69 -7.86 10.46
C ASN A 517 -8.89 -6.37 10.15
N ASP A 518 -9.71 -6.01 9.16
CA ASP A 518 -10.01 -4.60 8.85
C ASP A 518 -10.77 -3.89 9.99
N THR A 519 -11.31 -4.61 10.99
CA THR A 519 -11.75 -3.99 12.25
C THR A 519 -10.62 -3.24 12.98
N SER A 520 -9.37 -3.68 12.80
CA SER A 520 -8.18 -2.95 13.27
C SER A 520 -7.99 -1.62 12.56
N ALA A 521 -8.43 -1.49 11.30
CA ALA A 521 -8.40 -0.23 10.57
C ALA A 521 -9.35 0.77 11.24
N ILE A 522 -10.58 0.35 11.56
CA ILE A 522 -11.55 1.19 12.29
C ILE A 522 -10.96 1.68 13.62
N ASN A 523 -10.31 0.81 14.38
CA ASN A 523 -9.68 1.21 15.65
C ASN A 523 -8.53 2.19 15.47
N THR A 524 -7.72 2.03 14.41
CA THR A 524 -6.62 2.94 14.10
C THR A 524 -7.16 4.30 13.63
N ALA A 525 -8.22 4.32 12.81
CA ALA A 525 -8.89 5.55 12.42
C ALA A 525 -9.50 6.29 13.62
N ARG A 526 -10.11 5.57 14.58
CA ARG A 526 -10.58 6.16 15.84
C ARG A 526 -9.45 6.74 16.67
N LEU A 527 -8.30 6.06 16.73
CA LEU A 527 -7.11 6.60 17.37
C LEU A 527 -6.65 7.89 16.67
N ALA A 528 -6.63 7.91 15.34
CA ALA A 528 -6.27 9.10 14.58
C ALA A 528 -7.18 10.29 14.83
N MET A 529 -8.50 10.06 14.90
CA MET A 529 -9.45 11.12 15.26
C MET A 529 -9.18 11.67 16.67
N ARG A 530 -8.83 10.82 17.65
CA ARG A 530 -8.47 11.27 19.00
C ARG A 530 -7.16 12.06 19.02
N VAL A 531 -6.13 11.57 18.33
CA VAL A 531 -4.84 12.27 18.16
C VAL A 531 -5.08 13.65 17.54
N ASN A 532 -5.84 13.72 16.45
CA ASN A 532 -6.16 14.97 15.75
C ASN A 532 -6.98 15.94 16.61
N ALA A 533 -7.89 15.43 17.46
CA ALA A 533 -8.63 16.25 18.41
C ALA A 533 -7.73 16.85 19.48
N ALA A 534 -6.79 16.07 20.04
CA ALA A 534 -5.78 16.56 20.99
C ALA A 534 -4.91 17.68 20.38
N GLY A 535 -4.70 17.66 19.06
CA GLY A 535 -4.06 18.73 18.28
C GLY A 535 -4.58 20.14 18.58
N CYS A 536 -5.91 20.31 18.66
CA CYS A 536 -6.48 21.63 18.97
C CYS A 536 -6.25 22.05 20.42
N GLU A 537 -6.29 21.11 21.37
CA GLU A 537 -5.98 21.39 22.77
C GLU A 537 -4.52 21.82 22.94
N LEU A 538 -3.59 21.12 22.28
CA LEU A 538 -2.16 21.48 22.23
C LEU A 538 -1.95 22.88 21.67
N THR A 539 -2.62 23.19 20.55
CA THR A 539 -2.49 24.48 19.87
C THR A 539 -2.93 25.65 20.73
N LEU A 540 -4.00 25.47 21.51
CA LEU A 540 -4.62 26.54 22.31
C LEU A 540 -4.03 26.66 23.72
N ALA A 541 -3.51 25.56 24.29
CA ALA A 541 -3.00 25.52 25.65
C ALA A 541 -1.47 25.64 25.75
N ALA A 542 -0.71 25.52 24.66
CA ALA A 542 0.75 25.64 24.70
C ALA A 542 1.19 27.00 25.30
N PRO A 543 2.19 27.02 26.20
CA PRO A 543 3.07 25.89 26.57
C PRO A 543 2.50 24.96 27.65
N ASP A 544 1.44 25.35 28.37
CA ASP A 544 0.88 24.65 29.52
C ASP A 544 -0.17 23.60 29.11
N VAL A 545 0.29 22.58 28.39
CA VAL A 545 -0.58 21.52 27.84
C VAL A 545 -0.96 20.49 28.92
N PRO A 546 -2.25 20.10 29.01
CA PRO A 546 -2.70 19.03 29.89
C PRO A 546 -1.96 17.68 29.68
N ALA A 547 -1.70 16.96 30.77
CA ALA A 547 -0.92 15.72 30.73
C ALA A 547 -1.59 14.59 29.93
N ASP A 548 -2.92 14.56 29.88
CA ASP A 548 -3.73 13.61 29.12
C ASP A 548 -3.65 13.85 27.61
N ALA A 549 -3.64 15.12 27.18
CA ALA A 549 -3.42 15.49 25.78
C ALA A 549 -2.01 15.09 25.33
N LEU A 550 -0.99 15.30 26.17
CA LEU A 550 0.39 14.85 25.90
C LEU A 550 0.48 13.31 25.84
N ALA A 551 -0.14 12.60 26.78
CA ALA A 551 -0.15 11.14 26.81
C ALA A 551 -0.83 10.50 25.58
N THR A 552 -1.71 11.24 24.89
CA THR A 552 -2.38 10.78 23.67
C THR A 552 -1.45 10.78 22.45
N ILE A 553 -0.43 11.64 22.43
CA ILE A 553 0.39 11.91 21.24
C ILE A 553 1.85 11.46 21.37
N SER A 554 2.29 11.11 22.58
CA SER A 554 3.65 10.65 22.87
C SER A 554 3.67 9.38 23.72
N ALA A 555 4.77 8.63 23.64
CA ALA A 555 5.01 7.53 24.55
C ALA A 555 5.35 8.06 25.97
N PRO A 556 5.08 7.31 27.05
CA PRO A 556 5.30 7.78 28.42
C PRO A 556 6.71 8.30 28.71
N GLN A 557 7.72 7.74 28.06
CA GLN A 557 9.13 8.09 28.20
C GLN A 557 9.59 9.25 27.30
N GLN A 558 8.75 9.77 26.41
CA GLN A 558 9.12 10.85 25.49
C GLN A 558 8.88 12.22 26.12
N HIS A 559 9.96 13.00 26.29
CA HIS A 559 9.89 14.39 26.75
C HIS A 559 9.60 15.34 25.57
N ILE A 560 8.32 15.53 25.25
CA ILE A 560 7.90 16.30 24.06
C ILE A 560 7.62 17.79 24.30
N ALA A 561 7.52 18.26 25.56
CA ALA A 561 7.24 19.67 25.86
C ALA A 561 8.23 20.66 25.21
N PRO A 562 9.57 20.43 25.24
CA PRO A 562 10.50 21.31 24.54
C PRO A 562 10.30 21.33 23.02
N ARG A 563 9.90 20.19 22.44
CA ARG A 563 9.62 20.06 21.00
C ARG A 563 8.37 20.87 20.62
N LEU A 564 7.35 20.91 21.48
CA LEU A 564 6.17 21.76 21.29
C LEU A 564 6.52 23.25 21.31
N THR A 565 7.35 23.68 22.25
CA THR A 565 7.83 25.07 22.30
C THR A 565 8.57 25.47 21.03
N LEU A 566 9.41 24.58 20.49
CA LEU A 566 10.10 24.80 19.21
C LEU A 566 9.10 24.95 18.05
N LEU A 567 8.11 24.06 17.95
CA LEU A 567 7.09 24.15 16.90
C LEU A 567 6.28 25.45 16.97
N ALA A 568 5.93 25.90 18.17
CA ALA A 568 5.24 27.18 18.38
C ALA A 568 6.13 28.37 17.98
N ALA A 569 7.39 28.38 18.39
CA ALA A 569 8.34 29.45 18.08
C ALA A 569 8.67 29.57 16.57
N ARG A 570 8.45 28.50 15.80
CA ARG A 570 8.72 28.43 14.36
C ARG A 570 7.47 28.57 13.48
N ASP A 571 6.33 28.98 14.05
CA ASP A 571 5.04 29.09 13.34
C ASP A 571 4.71 27.83 12.53
N ALA A 572 4.98 26.65 13.12
CA ALA A 572 4.68 25.37 12.49
C ALA A 572 3.18 25.27 12.15
N SER A 573 2.82 24.39 11.22
CA SER A 573 1.49 24.29 10.60
C SER A 573 0.34 24.20 11.62
N LEU A 574 0.61 23.61 12.78
CA LEU A 574 -0.29 23.48 13.91
C LEU A 574 -0.57 24.83 14.61
N PHE A 575 0.43 25.72 14.69
CA PHE A 575 0.38 27.00 15.41
C PHE A 575 0.10 28.21 14.52
N ARG A 576 -0.12 28.02 13.22
CA ARG A 576 -0.46 29.13 12.31
C ARG A 576 -1.80 29.79 12.69
N PRO A 577 -1.97 31.11 12.41
CA PRO A 577 -3.19 31.84 12.78
C PRO A 577 -4.50 31.21 12.26
N ASP A 578 -4.48 30.64 11.06
CA ASP A 578 -5.63 29.96 10.46
C ASP A 578 -5.97 28.65 11.20
N ALA A 579 -4.98 27.94 11.73
CA ALA A 579 -5.16 26.73 12.53
C ALA A 579 -5.75 27.06 13.90
N ILE A 580 -5.20 28.06 14.58
CA ILE A 580 -5.71 28.56 15.86
C ILE A 580 -7.17 28.99 15.72
N LYS A 581 -7.50 29.78 14.69
CA LYS A 581 -8.87 30.25 14.43
C LYS A 581 -9.85 29.07 14.28
N ARG A 582 -9.51 28.07 13.47
CA ARG A 582 -10.34 26.87 13.28
C ARG A 582 -10.54 26.08 14.58
N CYS A 583 -9.51 25.95 15.40
CA CYS A 583 -9.63 25.24 16.67
C CYS A 583 -10.56 25.97 17.64
N ARG A 584 -10.53 27.31 17.69
CA ARG A 584 -11.48 28.12 18.46
C ARG A 584 -12.91 27.99 17.95
N GLU A 585 -13.11 28.00 16.62
CA GLU A 585 -14.44 27.80 16.02
C GLU A 585 -15.04 26.41 16.31
N LYS A 586 -14.19 25.38 16.44
CA LYS A 586 -14.60 24.01 16.83
C LYS A 586 -14.88 23.85 18.32
N GLN A 587 -14.43 24.78 19.17
CA GLN A 587 -14.75 24.83 20.60
C GLN A 587 -15.68 26.02 20.92
N PRO A 588 -16.92 26.07 20.39
CA PRO A 588 -17.86 27.10 20.81
C PRO A 588 -18.29 26.76 22.24
N HIS A 589 -17.79 27.52 23.22
CA HIS A 589 -18.15 27.49 24.64
C HIS A 589 -17.64 26.28 25.45
N LYS A 590 -16.49 26.48 26.12
CA LYS A 590 -16.35 26.13 27.53
C LYS A 590 -16.47 27.40 28.35
#